data_AF-A0A081S380-F1
#
_entry.id   AF-A0A081S380-F1
#
_cell.length_a   1.000
_cell.length_b   1.000
_cell.length_c   1.000
_cell.angle_alpha   90.00
_cell.angle_beta   90.00
_cell.angle_gamma   90.00
#
_symmetry.space_group_name_H-M   'P 1'
#
loop_
_entity.id
_entity.type
_entity.pdbx_description
1 polymer ?
#
loop_
_entity_poly.entity_id
_entity_poly.type
_entity_poly.pdbx_seq_one_letter_code
_entity_poly.pdbx_strand_id
1 'polypeptide(L)' 'MKEKEVDEILEHINQKFEDDVPGIVKMLVRKKISKFQSFEVESLPESLKTCTVEELVGIVKKGLESGKLKI' A
#
# COMPACT_ATOMS: atom_id res chain seq x y z
N MET A 1 0.09 6.29 17.06
CA MET A 1 1.48 6.64 16.72
C MET A 1 1.76 8.07 17.13
N LYS A 2 3.01 8.38 17.44
CA LYS A 2 3.49 9.76 17.64
C LYS A 2 3.65 10.45 16.30
N GLU A 3 3.53 11.77 16.24
CA GLU A 3 3.66 12.54 15.00
C GLU A 3 4.97 12.25 14.26
N LYS A 4 6.09 12.19 15.00
CA LYS A 4 7.40 11.84 14.42
C LYS A 4 7.41 10.50 13.67
N GLU A 5 6.70 9.50 14.18
CA GLU A 5 6.61 8.18 13.53
C GLU A 5 5.75 8.25 12.26
N VAL A 6 4.73 9.12 12.26
CA VAL A 6 3.89 9.36 11.08
C VAL A 6 4.69 10.08 10.00
N ASP A 7 5.43 11.12 10.36
CA ASP A 7 6.25 11.91 9.43
C ASP A 7 7.32 11.05 8.77
N GLU A 8 7.99 10.18 9.54
CA GLU A 8 8.98 9.24 9.03
C GLU A 8 8.37 8.30 7.97
N ILE A 9 7.18 7.76 8.20
CA ILE A 9 6.47 6.91 7.24
C ILE A 9 6.11 7.69 5.97
N LEU A 10 5.57 8.91 6.13
CA LEU A 10 5.17 9.74 5.00
C LEU A 10 6.38 10.13 4.14
N GLU A 11 7.51 10.48 4.76
CA GLU A 11 8.75 10.80 4.08
C GLU A 11 9.29 9.59 3.30
N HIS A 12 9.31 8.42 3.93
CA HIS A 12 9.74 7.18 3.29
C HIS A 12 8.90 6.84 2.04
N ILE A 13 7.57 6.95 2.14
CA ILE A 13 6.66 6.71 1.01
C ILE A 13 6.91 7.73 -0.11
N ASN A 14 7.07 9.02 0.23
CA ASN A 14 7.31 10.07 -0.75
C ASN A 14 8.61 9.83 -1.52
N GLN A 15 9.72 9.54 -0.84
CA GLN A 15 11.00 9.23 -1.48
C GLN A 15 10.86 8.06 -2.47
N LYS A 16 10.19 6.98 -2.05
CA LYS A 16 9.94 5.83 -2.94
C LYS A 16 9.10 6.18 -4.16
N PHE A 17 8.09 7.03 -4.02
CA PHE A 17 7.30 7.48 -5.17
C PHE A 17 8.06 8.46 -6.05
N GLU A 18 8.94 9.30 -5.49
CA GLU A 18 9.68 10.28 -6.26
C GLU A 18 10.77 9.65 -7.12
N ASP A 19 11.55 8.75 -6.54
CA ASP A 19 12.73 8.14 -7.16
C ASP A 19 12.38 7.02 -8.15
N ASP A 20 11.42 6.16 -7.82
CA ASP A 20 11.18 4.92 -8.57
C ASP A 20 10.05 5.04 -9.64
N VAL A 21 9.29 6.14 -9.67
CA VAL A 21 8.04 6.23 -10.48
C VAL A 21 8.09 7.34 -11.56
N PRO A 22 8.02 7.00 -12.86
CA PRO A 22 7.92 7.99 -13.94
C PRO A 22 6.70 8.92 -13.83
N GLY A 23 6.81 10.15 -14.32
CA GLY A 23 5.77 11.19 -14.17
C GLY A 23 4.38 10.81 -14.70
N ILE A 24 4.30 10.08 -15.81
CA ILE A 24 3.02 9.60 -16.35
C ILE A 24 2.36 8.56 -15.44
N VAL A 25 3.16 7.72 -14.78
CA VAL A 25 2.70 6.74 -13.79
C VAL A 25 2.24 7.47 -12.52
N LYS A 26 2.93 8.53 -12.09
CA LYS A 26 2.48 9.40 -10.99
C LYS A 26 1.10 10.01 -11.27
N MET A 27 0.80 10.43 -12.50
CA MET A 27 -0.53 10.93 -12.87
C MET A 27 -1.62 9.86 -12.76
N LEU A 28 -1.34 8.62 -13.20
CA LEU A 28 -2.27 7.49 -13.08
C LEU A 28 -2.50 7.09 -11.62
N VAL A 29 -1.43 7.07 -10.81
CA VAL A 29 -1.52 6.83 -9.37
C VAL A 29 -2.36 7.91 -8.69
N ARG A 30 -2.16 9.20 -8.99
CA ARG A 30 -3.00 10.30 -8.48
C ARG A 30 -4.49 10.10 -8.78
N LYS A 31 -4.83 9.63 -9.99
CA LYS A 31 -6.22 9.29 -10.34
C LYS A 31 -6.75 8.09 -9.55
N LYS A 32 -5.90 7.13 -9.18
CA LYS A 32 -6.28 6.01 -8.31
C LYS A 32 -6.32 6.40 -6.82
N ILE A 33 -5.54 7.39 -6.38
CA ILE A 33 -5.56 7.91 -5.00
C ILE A 33 -6.95 8.45 -4.65
N SER A 34 -7.70 9.00 -5.60
CA SER A 34 -9.09 9.41 -5.31
C SER A 34 -9.96 8.23 -4.84
N LYS A 35 -9.70 7.01 -5.36
CA LYS A 35 -10.36 5.79 -4.88
C LYS A 35 -9.85 5.35 -3.51
N PHE A 36 -8.60 5.66 -3.19
CA PHE A 36 -8.00 5.39 -1.88
C PHE A 36 -8.57 6.32 -0.81
N GLN A 37 -8.79 7.60 -1.14
CA GLN A 37 -9.44 8.56 -0.25
C GLN A 37 -10.89 8.18 0.06
N SER A 38 -11.57 7.50 -0.88
CA SER A 38 -12.92 6.96 -0.67
C SER A 38 -12.93 5.52 -0.15
N PHE A 39 -11.79 4.98 0.29
CA PHE A 39 -11.70 3.59 0.75
C PHE A 39 -12.06 3.48 2.23
N GLU A 40 -13.07 2.67 2.55
CA GLU A 40 -13.52 2.44 3.92
C GLU A 40 -12.83 1.19 4.50
N VAL A 41 -12.12 1.37 5.62
CA VAL A 41 -11.39 0.29 6.31
C VAL A 41 -12.36 -0.79 6.81
N GLU A 42 -13.58 -0.40 7.12
CA GLU A 42 -14.67 -1.24 7.59
C GLU A 42 -15.04 -2.32 6.56
N SER A 43 -14.86 -2.03 5.26
CA SER A 43 -15.15 -2.94 4.15
C SER A 43 -14.18 -4.12 4.04
N LEU A 44 -13.06 -4.08 4.77
CA LEU A 44 -12.06 -5.14 4.77
C LEU A 44 -12.54 -6.39 5.53
N PRO A 45 -12.16 -7.60 5.08
CA PRO A 45 -12.39 -8.81 5.85
C PRO A 45 -11.65 -8.75 7.19
N GLU A 46 -12.22 -9.37 8.24
CA GLU A 46 -11.65 -9.35 9.59
C GLU A 46 -10.18 -9.82 9.62
N SER A 47 -9.86 -10.84 8.82
CA SER A 47 -8.49 -11.37 8.72
C SER A 47 -7.47 -10.33 8.25
N LEU A 48 -7.87 -9.34 7.44
CA LEU A 48 -6.98 -8.28 6.99
C LEU A 48 -6.86 -7.16 8.02
N LYS A 49 -7.90 -6.92 8.82
CA LYS A 49 -7.88 -5.91 9.89
C LYS A 49 -6.91 -6.26 11.01
N THR A 50 -6.66 -7.55 11.23
CA THR A 50 -5.70 -8.05 12.22
C THR A 50 -4.34 -8.43 11.61
N CYS A 51 -4.16 -8.25 10.30
CA CYS A 51 -2.93 -8.65 9.61
C CYS A 51 -1.85 -7.58 9.78
N THR A 52 -0.66 -7.98 10.22
CA THR A 52 0.50 -7.09 10.23
C THR A 52 1.04 -6.84 8.83
N VAL A 53 1.82 -5.78 8.66
CA VAL A 53 2.42 -5.42 7.37
C VAL A 53 3.38 -6.53 6.91
N GLU A 54 4.16 -7.12 7.80
CA GLU A 54 5.08 -8.23 7.51
C GLU A 54 4.34 -9.49 7.05
N GLU A 55 3.24 -9.84 7.71
CA GLU A 55 2.39 -10.97 7.32
C GLU A 55 1.77 -10.74 5.95
N LEU A 56 1.25 -9.53 5.69
CA LEU A 56 0.68 -9.17 4.40
C LEU A 56 1.70 -9.33 3.28
N VAL A 57 2.92 -8.80 3.45
CA VAL A 57 4.01 -8.94 2.48
C VAL A 57 4.34 -10.42 2.25
N GLY A 58 4.39 -11.23 3.32
CA GLY A 58 4.63 -12.67 3.24
C GLY A 58 3.54 -13.42 2.47
N ILE A 59 2.26 -13.10 2.73
CA ILE A 59 1.10 -13.68 2.05
C ILE A 59 1.12 -13.34 0.56
N VAL A 60 1.37 -12.08 0.21
CA VAL A 60 1.43 -11.64 -1.19
C VAL A 60 2.54 -12.35 -1.95
N LYS A 61 3.75 -12.43 -1.39
CA LYS A 61 4.88 -13.16 -2.00
C LYS A 61 4.54 -14.62 -2.27
N LYS A 62 4.02 -15.33 -1.25
CA LYS A 62 3.58 -16.73 -1.39
C LYS A 62 2.45 -16.88 -2.41
N GLY A 63 1.53 -15.92 -2.48
CA GLY A 63 0.44 -15.88 -3.45
C GLY A 63 0.95 -15.78 -4.89
N LEU A 64 1.95 -14.95 -5.13
CA LEU A 64 2.62 -14.81 -6.43
C LEU A 64 3.39 -16.09 -6.80
N GLU A 65 4.22 -16.59 -5.90
CA GLU A 65 5.02 -17.81 -6.11
C GLU A 65 4.15 -19.03 -6.40
N SER A 66 3.01 -19.15 -5.70
CA SER A 66 2.05 -20.23 -5.90
C SER A 66 1.12 -20.04 -7.09
N GLY A 67 1.15 -18.88 -7.75
CA GLY A 67 0.25 -18.52 -8.85
C GLY A 67 -1.22 -18.30 -8.45
N LYS A 68 -1.52 -18.31 -7.14
CA LYS A 68 -2.86 -18.02 -6.59
C LYS A 68 -3.21 -16.54 -6.70
N LEU A 69 -2.21 -15.67 -6.68
CA LEU A 69 -2.35 -14.24 -6.93
C LEU A 69 -1.84 -13.93 -8.34
N LYS A 70 -2.70 -13.35 -9.16
CA LYS A 70 -2.40 -12.93 -10.54
C LYS A 70 -2.59 -11.42 -10.61
N ILE A 71 -1.49 -10.69 -10.48
CA ILE A 71 -1.42 -9.21 -10.54
C ILE A 71 -0.38 -8.78 -11.57
#